data_AF-A0ABD4TB63-F1
#
_entry.id   AF-A0ABD4TB63-F1
#
_cell.length_a   1.000
_cell.length_b   1.000
_cell.length_c   1.000
_cell.angle_alpha   90.00
_cell.angle_beta   90.00
_cell.angle_gamma   90.00
#
_symmetry.space_group_name_H-M   'P 1'
#
loop_
_entity.id
_entity.type
_entity.pdbx_description
1 polymer ?
#
loop_
_entity_poly.entity_id
_entity_poly.type
_entity_poly.pdbx_seq_one_letter_code
_entity_poly.pdbx_strand_id
1 'polypeptide(L)'
;MPQKSEFGRGFVVSLMLLSRHFGLPPEKAFFGAADHLNDLTVPEQFRGTEIEELIERLRKMVIWHQPGTLDKEDATDIKRLLNRIAVAVDTHLGIPDPDTGKYD
;
A
#
# COMPACT_ATOMS: atom_id res chain seq x y z
N MET A 1 -10.68 -25.44 -4.24
CA MET A 1 -10.71 -23.97 -4.23
C MET A 1 -9.63 -23.51 -3.27
N PRO A 2 -8.86 -22.44 -3.58
CA PRO A 2 -7.95 -21.88 -2.59
C PRO A 2 -8.75 -21.47 -1.34
N GLN A 3 -8.17 -21.64 -0.16
CA GLN A 3 -8.79 -21.21 1.10
C GLN A 3 -9.15 -19.72 1.00
N LYS A 4 -10.35 -19.35 1.47
CA LYS A 4 -10.81 -17.96 1.49
C LYS A 4 -9.86 -17.16 2.37
N SER A 5 -9.30 -16.07 1.84
CA SER A 5 -8.42 -15.20 2.61
C SER A 5 -9.22 -14.41 3.65
N GLU A 6 -8.69 -14.37 4.88
CA GLU A 6 -9.22 -13.56 5.99
C GLU A 6 -8.87 -12.08 5.80
N PHE A 7 -7.70 -11.78 5.24
CA PHE A 7 -7.13 -10.43 5.12
C PHE A 7 -7.03 -9.94 3.67
N GLY A 8 -7.73 -10.59 2.74
CA GLY A 8 -7.59 -10.32 1.30
C GLY A 8 -6.32 -10.91 0.70
N ARG A 9 -6.27 -11.02 -0.63
CA ARG A 9 -5.15 -11.60 -1.36
C ARG A 9 -4.99 -10.95 -2.73
N GLY A 10 -3.75 -10.75 -3.14
CA GLY A 10 -3.38 -10.27 -4.47
C GLY A 10 -2.77 -8.87 -4.44
N PHE A 11 -2.39 -8.36 -5.60
CA PHE A 11 -1.70 -7.06 -5.69
C PHE A 11 -2.65 -5.90 -5.39
N VAL A 12 -3.62 -5.67 -6.29
CA VAL A 12 -4.57 -4.55 -6.21
C VAL A 12 -5.45 -4.65 -4.96
N VAL A 13 -5.89 -5.86 -4.60
CA VAL A 13 -6.75 -6.08 -3.43
C VAL A 13 -6.04 -5.68 -2.14
N SER A 14 -4.79 -6.13 -1.93
CA SER A 14 -4.03 -5.75 -0.74
C SER A 14 -3.72 -4.25 -0.71
N LEU A 15 -3.37 -3.64 -1.85
CA LEU A 15 -3.18 -2.18 -1.94
C LEU A 15 -4.44 -1.40 -1.59
N MET A 16 -5.60 -1.83 -2.10
CA MET A 16 -6.90 -1.22 -1.76
C MET A 16 -7.18 -1.31 -0.26
N LEU A 17 -6.92 -2.46 0.37
CA LEU A 17 -7.15 -2.66 1.80
C LEU A 17 -6.19 -1.80 2.65
N LEU A 18 -4.92 -1.73 2.27
CA LEU A 18 -3.96 -0.81 2.90
C LEU A 18 -4.40 0.65 2.75
N SER A 19 -4.84 1.08 1.57
CA SER A 19 -5.37 2.44 1.36
C SER A 19 -6.58 2.75 2.24
N ARG A 20 -7.42 1.76 2.57
CA ARG A 20 -8.52 1.95 3.53
C ARG A 20 -7.99 2.17 4.95
N HIS A 21 -7.00 1.40 5.38
CA HIS A 21 -6.32 1.59 6.67
C HIS A 21 -5.75 3.00 6.80
N PHE A 22 -4.96 3.44 5.82
CA PHE A 22 -4.30 4.75 5.84
C PHE A 22 -5.22 5.91 5.40
N GLY A 23 -6.51 5.63 5.20
CA GLY A 23 -7.58 6.63 5.14
C GLY A 23 -8.26 6.91 6.49
N LEU A 24 -7.98 6.11 7.53
CA LEU A 24 -8.49 6.32 8.89
C LEU A 24 -7.68 7.41 9.62
N PRO A 25 -8.17 7.90 10.78
CA PRO A 25 -7.35 8.67 11.70
C PRO A 25 -6.04 7.93 12.03
N PRO A 26 -4.90 8.64 12.14
CA PRO A 26 -3.58 8.00 12.28
C PRO A 26 -3.49 6.97 13.41
N GLU A 27 -4.15 7.24 14.53
CA GLU A 27 -4.17 6.39 15.73
C GLU A 27 -4.84 5.03 15.49
N LYS A 28 -5.57 4.88 14.37
CA LYS A 28 -6.25 3.66 13.96
C LYS A 28 -5.68 3.06 12.68
N ALA A 29 -4.83 3.78 11.97
CA ALA A 29 -4.40 3.39 10.62
C ALA A 29 -3.61 2.08 10.62
N PHE A 30 -2.78 1.84 11.64
CA PHE A 30 -1.88 0.68 11.67
C PHE A 30 -2.50 -0.61 12.20
N PHE A 31 -3.65 -0.54 12.90
CA PHE A 31 -4.27 -1.74 13.48
C PHE A 31 -4.71 -2.71 12.38
N GLY A 32 -4.07 -3.88 12.30
CA GLY A 32 -4.36 -4.89 11.28
C GLY A 32 -3.82 -4.59 9.87
N ALA A 33 -3.15 -3.44 9.66
CA ALA A 33 -2.64 -3.06 8.34
C ALA A 33 -1.58 -4.05 7.82
N ALA A 34 -0.73 -4.56 8.71
CA ALA A 34 0.30 -5.53 8.36
C ALA A 34 -0.28 -6.86 7.83
N ASP A 35 -1.49 -7.24 8.24
CA ASP A 35 -2.11 -8.51 7.84
C ASP A 35 -2.38 -8.56 6.33
N HIS A 36 -2.66 -7.41 5.71
CA HIS A 36 -2.85 -7.28 4.27
C HIS A 36 -1.58 -7.49 3.45
N LEU A 37 -0.40 -7.46 4.09
CA LEU A 37 0.88 -7.71 3.43
C LEU A 37 1.20 -9.20 3.31
N ASN A 38 0.61 -10.06 4.13
CA ASN A 38 0.88 -11.50 4.15
C ASN A 38 0.63 -12.15 2.78
N ASP A 39 -0.50 -11.79 2.17
CA ASP A 39 -0.95 -12.31 0.88
C ASP A 39 -0.83 -11.27 -0.26
N LEU A 40 -0.08 -10.17 -0.04
CA LEU A 40 0.29 -9.23 -1.10
C LEU A 40 1.30 -9.91 -2.01
N THR A 41 0.98 -10.02 -3.30
CA THR A 41 1.85 -10.63 -4.31
C THR A 41 2.21 -9.60 -5.36
N VAL A 42 3.50 -9.39 -5.63
CA VAL A 42 3.97 -8.55 -6.74
C VAL A 42 3.84 -9.34 -8.04
N PRO A 43 3.05 -8.86 -9.03
CA PRO A 43 2.95 -9.48 -10.35
C PRO A 43 4.30 -9.59 -11.05
N GLU A 44 4.47 -10.63 -11.86
CA GLU A 44 5.74 -10.89 -12.56
C GLU A 44 6.19 -9.71 -13.43
N GLN A 45 5.25 -9.05 -14.10
CA GLN A 45 5.52 -7.86 -14.93
C GLN A 45 6.11 -6.66 -14.16
N PHE A 46 6.00 -6.64 -12.83
CA PHE A 46 6.56 -5.58 -11.99
C PHE A 46 7.89 -5.96 -11.34
N ARG A 47 8.40 -7.17 -11.55
CA ARG A 47 9.72 -7.59 -11.04
C ARG A 47 10.84 -6.77 -11.66
N GLY A 48 11.78 -6.32 -10.83
CA GLY A 48 12.89 -5.45 -11.21
C GLY A 48 12.48 -4.02 -11.61
N THR A 49 11.22 -3.64 -11.37
CA THR A 49 10.72 -2.28 -11.66
C THR A 49 10.67 -1.43 -10.39
N GLU A 50 10.55 -0.12 -10.55
CA GLU A 50 10.32 0.81 -9.43
C GLU A 50 9.09 0.41 -8.59
N ILE A 51 8.07 -0.21 -9.20
CA ILE A 51 6.88 -0.67 -8.48
C ILE A 51 7.26 -1.71 -7.43
N GLU A 52 8.17 -2.65 -7.73
CA GLU A 52 8.64 -3.63 -6.76
C GLU A 52 9.37 -2.95 -5.60
N GLU A 53 10.27 -2.00 -5.88
CA GLU A 53 11.00 -1.25 -4.86
C GLU A 53 10.06 -0.45 -3.93
N LEU A 54 9.03 0.19 -4.51
CA LEU A 54 8.02 0.93 -3.74
C LEU A 54 7.20 -0.01 -2.84
N ILE A 55 6.89 -1.22 -3.31
CA ILE A 55 6.19 -2.23 -2.51
C ILE A 55 7.07 -2.76 -1.37
N GLU A 56 8.35 -2.99 -1.62
CA GLU A 56 9.29 -3.37 -0.55
C GLU A 56 9.42 -2.28 0.51
N ARG A 57 9.47 -1.01 0.08
CA ARG A 57 9.47 0.13 0.99
C ARG A 57 8.18 0.19 1.81
N LEU A 58 7.03 0.00 1.17
CA LEU A 58 5.72 -0.03 1.85
C LEU A 58 5.69 -1.13 2.92
N ARG A 59 6.16 -2.33 2.60
CA ARG A 59 6.27 -3.43 3.57
C ARG A 59 7.09 -3.04 4.79
N LYS A 60 8.29 -2.48 4.59
CA LYS A 60 9.17 -2.08 5.69
C LYS A 60 8.52 -1.02 6.58
N MET A 61 7.91 0.00 5.98
CA MET A 61 7.26 1.08 6.72
C MET A 61 6.09 0.56 7.58
N VAL A 62 5.24 -0.30 7.03
CA VAL A 62 4.08 -0.85 7.76
C VAL A 62 4.52 -1.85 8.84
N ILE A 63 5.49 -2.73 8.56
CA ILE A 63 5.92 -3.79 9.49
C ILE A 63 6.73 -3.22 10.66
N TRP A 64 7.55 -2.20 10.43
CA TRP A 64 8.45 -1.66 11.45
C TRP A 64 7.82 -0.56 12.31
N HIS A 65 6.67 -0.03 11.93
CA HIS A 65 5.98 0.98 12.72
C HIS A 65 5.69 0.46 14.15
N GLN A 66 5.96 1.32 15.14
CA GLN A 66 5.70 1.04 16.55
C GLN A 66 4.50 1.87 17.00
N PRO A 67 3.39 1.24 17.44
CA PRO A 67 2.19 1.97 17.85
C PRO A 67 2.46 3.05 18.90
N GLY A 68 1.89 4.24 18.71
CA GLY A 68 2.05 5.38 19.60
C GLY A 68 3.34 6.17 19.34
N THR A 69 4.07 5.87 18.27
CA THR A 69 5.29 6.57 17.88
C THR A 69 5.13 7.11 16.46
N LEU A 70 5.05 8.43 16.32
CA LEU A 70 4.98 9.10 15.02
C LEU A 70 3.83 8.62 14.11
N ASP A 71 2.74 8.09 14.69
CA ASP A 71 1.60 7.50 13.97
C ASP A 71 1.08 8.44 12.86
N LYS A 72 1.04 9.75 13.13
CA LYS A 72 0.57 10.77 12.18
C LYS A 72 1.54 10.95 11.01
N GLU A 73 2.82 11.11 11.31
CA GLU A 73 3.86 11.30 10.31
C GLU A 73 4.00 10.06 9.43
N ASP A 74 4.09 8.88 10.05
CA ASP A 74 4.23 7.60 9.35
C ASP A 74 3.00 7.29 8.49
N ALA A 75 1.78 7.49 9.03
CA ALA A 75 0.56 7.30 8.23
C ALA A 75 0.51 8.25 7.03
N THR A 76 0.96 9.50 7.20
CA THR A 76 1.04 10.49 6.12
C THR A 76 2.02 10.04 5.04
N ASP A 77 3.19 9.57 5.42
CA ASP A 77 4.21 9.12 4.48
C ASP A 77 3.83 7.82 3.76
N ILE A 78 3.15 6.89 4.46
CA ILE A 78 2.60 5.69 3.83
C ILE A 78 1.49 6.05 2.83
N LYS A 79 0.61 7.00 3.16
CA LYS A 79 -0.42 7.49 2.23
C LYS A 79 0.20 8.07 0.96
N ARG A 80 1.26 8.87 1.08
CA ARG A 80 2.02 9.39 -0.07
C ARG A 80 2.66 8.27 -0.89
N LEU A 81 3.20 7.25 -0.22
CA LEU A 81 3.81 6.10 -0.89
C LEU A 81 2.77 5.27 -1.65
N LEU A 82 1.59 5.03 -1.07
CA LEU A 82 0.47 4.35 -1.73
C LEU A 82 0.01 5.10 -2.98
N ASN A 83 -0.07 6.44 -2.91
CA ASN A 83 -0.38 7.27 -4.08
C ASN A 83 0.69 7.15 -5.18
N ARG A 84 1.97 7.16 -4.80
CA ARG A 84 3.08 6.97 -5.75
C ARG A 84 3.03 5.59 -6.41
N ILE A 85 2.69 4.54 -5.65
CA ILE A 85 2.50 3.19 -6.20
C ILE A 85 1.37 3.20 -7.24
N ALA A 86 0.23 3.83 -6.95
CA ALA A 86 -0.88 3.92 -7.89
C ALA A 86 -0.48 4.61 -9.20
N VAL A 87 0.17 5.78 -9.11
CA VAL A 87 0.68 6.52 -10.27
C VAL A 87 1.70 5.70 -11.06
N ALA A 88 2.63 5.01 -10.39
CA ALA A 88 3.62 4.16 -11.06
C ALA A 88 2.96 2.98 -11.79
N VAL A 89 1.93 2.38 -11.20
CA VAL A 89 1.15 1.31 -11.83
C VAL A 89 0.42 1.82 -13.05
N ASP A 90 -0.31 2.93 -12.97
CA ASP A 90 -1.02 3.51 -14.11
C ASP A 90 -0.07 3.87 -15.25
N THR A 91 1.09 4.45 -14.90
CA THR A 91 2.15 4.76 -15.87
C THR A 91 2.65 3.50 -16.57
N HIS A 92 2.90 2.42 -15.81
CA HIS A 92 3.32 1.14 -16.37
C HIS A 92 2.24 0.50 -17.26
N LEU A 93 0.96 0.73 -16.95
CA LEU A 93 -0.17 0.28 -17.77
C LEU A 93 -0.38 1.13 -19.03
N GLY A 94 0.45 2.16 -19.25
CA GLY A 94 0.41 3.02 -20.44
C GLY A 94 -0.60 4.16 -20.36
N ILE A 95 -1.10 4.49 -19.16
CA ILE A 95 -2.00 5.63 -18.96
C ILE A 95 -1.13 6.91 -18.94
N PRO A 96 -1.40 7.90 -19.80
CA PRO A 96 -0.65 9.16 -19.81
C PRO A 96 -1.09 10.06 -18.65
N ASP A 97 -0.11 10.76 -18.06
CA ASP A 97 -0.29 11.78 -17.02
C ASP A 97 -1.22 11.38 -15.84
N PRO A 98 -1.05 10.19 -15.22
CA PRO A 98 -1.90 9.78 -14.10
C PRO A 98 -1.63 10.65 -12.87
N ASP A 99 -2.71 11.03 -12.17
CA ASP A 99 -2.66 11.91 -11.00
C ASP A 99 -3.61 11.41 -9.91
N THR A 100 -3.21 11.55 -8.65
CA THR A 100 -4.04 11.14 -7.50
C THR A 100 -5.04 12.19 -7.06
N GLY A 101 -5.04 13.36 -7.70
CA GLY A 101 -5.80 14.53 -7.29
C GLY A 101 -5.39 15.05 -5.91
N LYS A 102 -6.23 15.93 -5.38
CA LYS A 102 -6.18 16.34 -3.98
C LYS A 102 -7.52 15.97 -3.35
N TYR A 103 -7.47 15.37 -2.17
CA TYR A 103 -8.61 15.25 -1.28
C TYR A 103 -8.46 16.40 -0.28
N ASP A 104 -9.16 17.49 -0.55
CA ASP A 104 -9.26 18.66 0.30
C ASP A 104 -10.31 18.41 1.40
#